data_AF-A0A060C7Q3-F1
#
_entry.id   AF-A0A060C7Q3-F1
#
_cell.length_a   1.000
_cell.length_b   1.000
_cell.length_c   1.000
_cell.angle_alpha   90.00
_cell.angle_beta   90.00
_cell.angle_gamma   90.00
#
_symmetry.space_group_name_H-M   'P 1'
#
loop_
_entity.id
_entity.type
_entity.pdbx_description
1 polymer ?
#
loop_
_entity_poly.entity_id
_entity_poly.type
_entity_poly.pdbx_seq_one_letter_code
_entity_poly.pdbx_strand_id
1 'polypeptide(L)'
;HLAYNQGKAVALRMGAEAARGDYLVCIDGDALLDNRAVPYLVDPLIHNPHVGAVTGNPRIRTRSTLVGRVQVGEFSSIIGLIKRTQRIYGNVFTVSGVIAAFRKEALKSIGYWSQDMITEDIDVSWKLQLKGWSIFYEPRAICWILMPETLK
;
A
#
# COMPACT_ATOMS: atom_id res chain seq x y z
N HIS A 1 8.66 9.99 20.45
CA HIS A 1 9.79 10.37 19.57
C HIS A 1 10.73 9.18 19.46
N LEU A 2 10.89 8.60 18.26
CA LEU A 2 11.90 7.56 18.03
C LEU A 2 13.27 8.25 17.89
N ALA A 3 14.24 7.86 18.71
CA ALA A 3 15.55 8.53 18.81
C ALA A 3 16.54 8.13 17.70
N TYR A 4 16.20 7.15 16.87
CA TYR A 4 17.01 6.61 15.76
C TYR A 4 16.09 5.90 14.75
N ASN A 5 16.53 5.76 13.49
CA ASN A 5 15.75 5.10 12.44
C ASN A 5 15.60 3.59 12.75
N GLN A 6 14.35 3.11 12.83
CA GLN A 6 14.00 1.71 13.13
C GLN A 6 13.31 0.99 11.98
N GLY A 7 13.41 1.55 10.77
CA GLY A 7 12.79 0.99 9.57
C GLY A 7 11.32 1.37 9.41
N LYS A 8 10.83 1.18 8.17
CA LYS A 8 9.49 1.59 7.73
C LYS A 8 8.37 0.89 8.50
N ALA A 9 8.49 -0.41 8.75
CA ALA A 9 7.51 -1.20 9.48
C ALA A 9 7.24 -0.66 10.90
N VAL A 10 8.29 -0.22 11.62
CA VAL A 10 8.16 0.38 12.96
C VAL A 10 7.45 1.72 12.89
N ALA A 11 7.83 2.57 11.93
CA ALA A 11 7.17 3.86 11.74
C ALA A 11 5.67 3.70 11.43
N LEU A 12 5.32 2.76 10.54
CA LEU A 12 3.93 2.45 10.20
C LEU A 12 3.14 1.94 11.41
N ARG A 13 3.71 1.01 12.19
CA ARG A 13 3.05 0.50 13.40
C ARG A 13 2.81 1.60 14.44
N MET A 14 3.84 2.39 14.75
CA MET A 14 3.70 3.48 15.73
C MET A 14 2.68 4.52 15.27
N GLY A 15 2.68 4.85 13.98
CA GLY A 15 1.68 5.73 13.38
C GLY A 15 0.27 5.15 13.47
N ALA A 16 0.09 3.86 13.19
CA ALA A 16 -1.19 3.17 13.27
C ALA A 16 -1.73 3.09 14.71
N GLU A 17 -0.86 2.85 15.69
CA GLU A 17 -1.24 2.83 17.11
C GLU A 17 -1.69 4.22 17.58
N ALA A 18 -0.94 5.28 17.21
CA ALA A 18 -1.25 6.67 17.58
C ALA A 18 -2.45 7.28 16.83
N ALA A 19 -2.74 6.81 15.62
CA ALA A 19 -3.84 7.34 14.80
C ALA A 19 -5.21 7.08 15.48
N ARG A 20 -6.11 8.08 15.46
CA ARG A 20 -7.44 7.95 16.07
C ARG A 20 -8.53 7.46 15.11
N GLY A 21 -8.25 7.43 13.80
CA GLY A 21 -9.21 7.02 12.79
C GLY A 21 -9.38 5.50 12.71
N ASP A 22 -10.56 5.07 12.28
CA ASP A 22 -10.87 3.66 12.01
C ASP A 22 -10.24 3.13 10.72
N TYR A 23 -9.93 4.05 9.81
CA TYR A 23 -9.25 3.79 8.55
C TYR A 23 -7.93 4.54 8.50
N LEU A 24 -6.90 3.87 8.02
CA LEU A 24 -5.55 4.40 7.91
C LEU A 24 -5.16 4.42 6.44
N VAL A 25 -4.71 5.57 5.93
CA VAL A 25 -4.13 5.68 4.60
C VAL A 25 -2.62 5.84 4.75
N CYS A 26 -1.89 4.87 4.22
CA CYS A 26 -0.44 4.82 4.22
C CYS A 26 0.08 5.19 2.83
N ILE A 27 1.05 6.09 2.79
CA ILE A 27 1.73 6.53 1.57
C ILE A 27 3.24 6.53 1.80
N ASP A 28 3.99 6.26 0.73
CA ASP A 28 5.43 6.48 0.73
C ASP A 28 5.76 7.99 0.68
N GLY A 29 6.94 8.35 1.19
CA GLY A 29 7.35 9.76 1.33
C GLY A 29 7.62 10.47 0.00
N ASP A 30 7.85 9.72 -1.08
CA ASP A 30 8.07 10.21 -2.45
C ASP A 30 6.82 10.09 -3.33
N ALA A 31 5.67 9.81 -2.71
CA ALA A 31 4.41 9.54 -3.38
C ALA A 31 3.45 10.73 -3.28
N LEU A 32 2.90 11.16 -4.42
CA LEU A 32 1.93 12.26 -4.52
C LEU A 32 0.55 11.71 -4.88
N LEU A 33 -0.39 11.83 -3.94
CA LEU A 33 -1.77 11.40 -4.15
C LEU A 33 -2.51 12.31 -5.14
N ASP A 34 -3.32 11.71 -6.00
CA ASP A 34 -4.36 12.45 -6.73
C ASP A 34 -5.41 13.00 -5.74
N ASN A 35 -6.00 14.16 -6.07
CA ASN A 35 -6.97 14.86 -5.21
C ASN A 35 -8.11 13.96 -4.72
N ARG A 36 -8.50 12.96 -5.52
CA ARG A 36 -9.63 12.05 -5.20
C ARG A 36 -9.16 10.68 -4.67
N ALA A 37 -7.86 10.46 -4.53
CA ALA A 37 -7.33 9.14 -4.20
C ALA A 37 -7.78 8.63 -2.82
N VAL A 38 -7.74 9.48 -1.79
CA VAL A 38 -8.15 9.10 -0.43
C VAL A 38 -9.62 8.68 -0.36
N PRO A 39 -10.60 9.48 -0.86
CA PRO A 39 -11.99 9.02 -0.92
C PRO A 39 -12.17 7.69 -1.64
N TYR A 40 -11.49 7.50 -2.78
CA TYR A 40 -11.57 6.24 -3.52
C TYR A 40 -11.01 5.06 -2.72
N LEU A 41 -9.92 5.23 -1.97
CA LEU A 41 -9.36 4.15 -1.15
C LEU A 41 -10.27 3.76 0.02
N VAL A 42 -10.91 4.73 0.65
CA VAL A 42 -11.68 4.51 1.89
C VAL A 42 -13.09 3.99 1.57
N ASP A 43 -13.67 4.38 0.44
CA ASP A 43 -15.04 4.01 0.05
C ASP A 43 -15.31 2.47 0.07
N PRO A 44 -14.43 1.60 -0.46
CA PRO A 44 -14.61 0.15 -0.35
C PRO A 44 -14.54 -0.38 1.07
N LEU A 45 -13.74 0.25 1.95
CA LEU A 45 -13.62 -0.15 3.36
C LEU A 45 -14.88 0.21 4.16
N ILE A 46 -15.57 1.29 3.79
CA ILE A 46 -16.85 1.67 4.42
C ILE A 46 -17.95 0.69 4.01
N HIS A 47 -18.08 0.42 2.71
CA HIS A 47 -19.18 -0.37 2.18
C HIS A 47 -19.03 -1.89 2.34
N ASN A 48 -17.82 -2.38 2.64
CA ASN A 48 -17.55 -3.81 2.73
C ASN A 48 -16.86 -4.15 4.07
N PRO A 49 -17.61 -4.66 5.06
CA PRO A 49 -17.07 -5.00 6.38
C PRO A 49 -15.92 -6.03 6.33
N HIS A 50 -15.94 -6.97 5.38
CA HIS A 50 -14.91 -8.01 5.24
C HIS A 50 -13.61 -7.54 4.55
N VAL A 51 -13.56 -6.32 4.04
CA VAL A 51 -12.33 -5.77 3.43
C VAL A 51 -11.44 -5.20 4.53
N GLY A 52 -10.22 -5.75 4.62
CA GLY A 52 -9.20 -5.32 5.57
C GLY A 52 -8.24 -4.29 4.99
N ALA A 53 -8.03 -4.31 3.66
CA ALA A 53 -7.16 -3.37 2.97
C ALA A 53 -7.61 -3.04 1.54
N VAL A 54 -7.25 -1.85 1.08
CA VAL A 54 -7.44 -1.38 -0.30
C VAL A 54 -6.12 -0.83 -0.82
N THR A 55 -5.61 -1.37 -1.92
CA THR A 55 -4.42 -0.82 -2.59
C THR A 55 -4.80 0.10 -3.73
N GLY A 56 -4.08 1.22 -3.84
CA GLY A 56 -4.25 2.17 -4.93
C GLY A 56 -3.46 1.78 -6.17
N ASN A 57 -3.41 2.71 -7.13
CA ASN A 57 -2.80 2.58 -8.44
C ASN A 57 -1.58 3.52 -8.57
N PRO A 58 -0.39 3.09 -8.11
CA PRO A 58 0.83 3.86 -8.33
C PRO A 58 1.15 3.99 -9.82
N ARG A 59 1.54 5.21 -10.20
CA ARG A 59 1.96 5.60 -11.54
C ARG A 59 3.22 6.43 -11.46
N ILE A 60 4.16 6.15 -12.36
CA ILE A 60 5.43 6.87 -12.39
C ILE A 60 5.27 8.12 -13.24
N ARG A 61 5.62 9.27 -12.66
CA ARG A 61 5.50 10.58 -13.31
C ARG A 61 6.70 10.90 -14.21
N THR A 62 7.89 10.48 -13.82
CA THR A 62 9.16 10.84 -14.48
C THR A 62 9.73 9.63 -15.25
N ARG A 63 9.98 9.80 -16.56
CA ARG A 63 10.44 8.74 -17.48
C ARG A 63 11.86 8.96 -18.02
N SER A 64 12.59 9.95 -17.50
CA SER A 64 13.76 10.54 -18.15
C SER A 64 15.08 9.76 -17.98
N THR A 65 15.19 8.80 -17.06
CA THR A 65 16.44 8.07 -16.79
C THR A 65 16.35 6.56 -17.07
N LEU A 66 17.48 5.91 -17.38
CA LEU A 66 17.56 4.44 -17.58
C LEU A 66 17.10 3.66 -16.34
N VAL A 67 17.45 4.13 -15.14
CA VAL A 67 17.00 3.57 -13.86
C VAL A 67 15.48 3.71 -13.71
N GLY A 68 14.92 4.89 -14.04
CA GLY A 68 13.48 5.10 -14.05
C GLY A 68 12.74 4.13 -14.98
N ARG A 69 13.32 3.76 -16.13
CA ARG A 69 12.71 2.78 -17.04
C ARG A 69 12.68 1.34 -16.48
N VAL A 70 13.71 0.92 -15.75
CA VAL A 70 13.73 -0.41 -15.09
C VAL A 70 12.69 -0.47 -13.98
N GLN A 71 12.62 0.58 -13.14
CA GLN A 71 11.61 0.66 -12.08
C GLN A 71 10.18 0.78 -12.66
N VAL A 72 9.99 1.44 -13.81
CA VAL A 72 8.71 1.38 -14.55
C VAL A 72 8.35 -0.05 -14.93
N GLY A 73 9.32 -0.86 -15.37
CA GLY A 73 9.11 -2.28 -15.67
C GLY A 73 8.67 -3.07 -14.44
N GLU A 74 9.34 -2.86 -13.31
CA GLU A 74 9.02 -3.51 -12.03
C GLU A 74 7.62 -3.14 -11.53
N PHE A 75 7.31 -1.85 -11.42
CA PHE A 75 5.99 -1.37 -10.98
C PHE A 75 4.87 -1.79 -11.95
N SER A 76 5.10 -1.72 -13.26
CA SER A 76 4.11 -2.17 -14.24
C SER A 76 3.86 -3.67 -14.17
N SER A 77 4.88 -4.46 -13.81
CA SER A 77 4.76 -5.91 -13.61
C SER A 77 3.98 -6.23 -12.33
N ILE A 78 4.25 -5.53 -11.22
CA ILE A 78 3.51 -5.65 -9.96
C ILE A 78 2.05 -5.23 -10.14
N ILE A 79 1.79 -4.07 -10.75
CA ILE A 79 0.43 -3.61 -11.11
C ILE A 79 -0.27 -4.61 -12.03
N GLY A 80 0.45 -5.13 -13.03
CA GLY A 80 -0.07 -6.13 -13.96
C GLY A 80 -0.46 -7.42 -13.24
N LEU A 81 0.35 -7.86 -12.28
CA LEU A 81 0.06 -9.03 -11.44
C LEU A 81 -1.14 -8.77 -10.53
N ILE A 82 -1.18 -7.63 -9.85
CA ILE A 82 -2.32 -7.17 -9.03
C ILE A 82 -3.62 -7.22 -9.85
N LYS A 83 -3.64 -6.59 -11.03
CA LYS A 83 -4.81 -6.57 -11.92
C LYS A 83 -5.26 -7.95 -12.39
N ARG A 84 -4.30 -8.82 -12.73
CA ARG A 84 -4.59 -10.20 -13.16
C ARG A 84 -5.16 -11.03 -12.00
N THR A 85 -4.59 -10.91 -10.81
CA THR A 85 -5.09 -11.64 -9.62
C THR A 85 -6.48 -11.18 -9.20
N GLN A 86 -6.75 -9.87 -9.19
CA GLN A 86 -8.06 -9.34 -8.87
C GLN A 86 -9.14 -9.82 -9.85
N ARG A 87 -8.80 -9.95 -11.15
CA ARG A 87 -9.73 -10.40 -12.18
C ARG A 87 -10.07 -11.89 -12.11
N ILE A 88 -9.22 -12.70 -11.46
CA ILE A 88 -9.41 -14.15 -11.34
C ILE A 88 -10.04 -14.54 -10.01
N TYR A 89 -9.66 -13.88 -8.91
CA TYR A 89 -10.06 -14.28 -7.55
C TYR A 89 -10.99 -13.31 -6.82
N GLY A 90 -11.31 -12.15 -7.41
CA GLY A 90 -12.06 -11.08 -6.74
C GLY A 90 -11.28 -10.36 -5.63
N ASN A 91 -10.11 -10.88 -5.27
CA ASN A 91 -9.19 -10.37 -4.26
C ASN A 91 -7.77 -10.24 -4.82
N VAL A 92 -7.00 -9.32 -4.25
CA VAL A 92 -5.61 -9.06 -4.64
C VAL A 92 -4.67 -9.82 -3.71
N PHE A 93 -3.61 -10.40 -4.26
CA PHE A 93 -2.61 -11.14 -3.48
C PHE A 93 -1.73 -10.25 -2.58
N THR A 94 -1.49 -9.01 -2.97
CA THR A 94 -0.62 -8.07 -2.25
C THR A 94 -1.11 -6.62 -2.38
N VAL A 95 -1.00 -5.85 -1.31
CA VAL A 95 -1.05 -4.39 -1.37
C VAL A 95 0.24 -3.84 -1.94
N SER A 96 0.19 -2.64 -2.53
CA SER A 96 1.36 -1.86 -2.89
C SER A 96 1.78 -1.00 -1.70
N GLY A 97 3.07 -1.05 -1.33
CA GLY A 97 3.63 -0.22 -0.25
C GLY A 97 3.62 1.28 -0.50
N VAL A 98 3.37 1.69 -1.75
CA VAL A 98 3.36 3.09 -2.15
C VAL A 98 2.06 3.79 -1.75
N ILE A 99 0.93 3.07 -1.84
CA ILE A 99 -0.40 3.61 -1.52
C ILE A 99 -1.34 2.47 -1.12
N ALA A 100 -1.70 2.43 0.15
CA ALA A 100 -2.69 1.50 0.66
C ALA A 100 -3.51 2.11 1.79
N ALA A 101 -4.79 1.76 1.83
CA ALA A 101 -5.66 2.02 2.96
C ALA A 101 -5.96 0.73 3.72
N PHE A 102 -6.10 0.83 5.03
CA PHE A 102 -6.33 -0.30 5.92
C PHE A 102 -7.45 0.01 6.91
N ARG A 103 -8.26 -1.01 7.21
CA ARG A 103 -9.11 -1.00 8.41
C ARG A 103 -8.21 -1.22 9.63
N LYS A 104 -8.26 -0.31 10.61
CA LYS A 104 -7.39 -0.37 11.79
C LYS A 104 -7.61 -1.65 12.61
N GLU A 105 -8.85 -2.11 12.71
CA GLU A 105 -9.19 -3.39 13.35
C GLU A 105 -8.52 -4.58 12.66
N ALA A 106 -8.53 -4.62 11.32
CA ALA A 106 -7.90 -5.69 10.56
C ALA A 106 -6.39 -5.73 10.81
N LEU A 107 -5.71 -4.57 10.78
CA LEU A 107 -4.29 -4.47 11.13
C LEU A 107 -4.00 -4.91 12.57
N LYS A 108 -4.84 -4.52 13.53
CA LYS A 108 -4.70 -4.94 14.92
C LYS A 108 -4.86 -6.46 15.06
N SER A 109 -5.80 -7.06 14.33
CA SER A 109 -6.06 -8.52 14.37
C SER A 109 -4.88 -9.38 13.91
N ILE A 110 -3.98 -8.80 13.12
CA ILE A 110 -2.78 -9.46 12.60
C ILE A 110 -1.48 -9.05 13.32
N GLY A 111 -1.58 -8.19 14.34
CA GLY A 111 -0.42 -7.69 15.08
C GLY A 111 0.44 -6.67 14.31
N TYR A 112 -0.15 -5.97 13.33
CA TYR A 112 0.52 -4.99 12.46
C TYR A 112 1.65 -5.58 11.59
N TRP A 113 2.46 -4.72 10.97
CA TRP A 113 3.60 -5.09 10.12
C TRP A 113 4.73 -5.76 10.94
N SER A 114 5.30 -6.85 10.41
CA SER A 114 6.51 -7.47 11.00
C SER A 114 7.74 -6.57 10.84
N GLN A 115 8.65 -6.63 11.81
CA GLN A 115 9.96 -5.96 11.72
C GLN A 115 11.00 -6.81 10.99
N ASP A 116 10.81 -8.13 10.94
CA ASP A 116 11.81 -9.10 10.45
C ASP A 116 11.71 -9.42 8.95
N MET A 117 10.73 -8.85 8.24
CA MET A 117 10.51 -9.07 6.82
C MET A 117 11.09 -7.94 5.98
N ILE A 118 11.86 -8.29 4.94
CA ILE A 118 12.39 -7.34 3.95
C ILE A 118 11.26 -6.69 3.12
N THR A 119 10.11 -7.37 2.99
CA THR A 119 8.95 -6.93 2.20
C THR A 119 7.70 -6.84 3.07
N GLU A 120 7.55 -5.74 3.83
CA GLU A 120 6.48 -5.55 4.80
C GLU A 120 5.07 -5.59 4.19
N ASP A 121 4.94 -5.18 2.92
CA ASP A 121 3.66 -5.13 2.21
C ASP A 121 3.13 -6.52 1.85
N ILE A 122 4.05 -7.45 1.52
CA ILE A 122 3.70 -8.83 1.21
C ILE A 122 3.29 -9.54 2.50
N ASP A 123 4.06 -9.37 3.57
CA ASP A 123 3.76 -9.94 4.90
C ASP A 123 2.38 -9.51 5.41
N VAL A 124 2.11 -8.21 5.43
CA VAL A 124 0.82 -7.69 5.91
C VAL A 124 -0.34 -8.22 5.07
N SER A 125 -0.14 -8.33 3.75
CA SER A 125 -1.16 -8.84 2.83
C SER A 125 -1.50 -10.31 3.09
N TRP A 126 -0.49 -11.13 3.32
CA TRP A 126 -0.68 -12.55 3.62
C TRP A 126 -1.34 -12.75 4.97
N LYS A 127 -0.89 -12.03 6.00
CA LYS A 127 -1.50 -12.12 7.33
C LYS A 127 -2.97 -11.72 7.32
N LEU A 128 -3.34 -10.67 6.60
CA LEU A 128 -4.73 -10.26 6.42
C LEU A 128 -5.55 -11.39 5.79
N GLN A 129 -5.09 -11.94 4.67
CA GLN A 129 -5.78 -13.03 3.97
C GLN A 129 -5.88 -14.31 4.80
N LEU A 130 -4.82 -14.69 5.51
CA LEU A 130 -4.81 -15.85 6.43
C LEU A 130 -5.78 -15.68 7.61
N LYS A 131 -6.12 -14.44 7.99
CA LYS A 131 -7.15 -14.13 8.98
C LYS A 131 -8.55 -13.92 8.38
N GLY A 132 -8.72 -14.18 7.08
CA GLY A 132 -10.01 -14.09 6.38
C GLY A 132 -10.38 -12.69 5.89
N TRP A 133 -9.49 -11.72 5.99
CA TRP A 133 -9.72 -10.38 5.43
C TRP A 133 -9.49 -10.38 3.91
N SER A 134 -10.36 -9.67 3.19
CA SER A 134 -10.20 -9.43 1.76
C SER A 134 -9.36 -8.19 1.49
N ILE A 135 -8.62 -8.20 0.38
CA ILE A 135 -7.81 -7.08 -0.11
C ILE A 135 -8.34 -6.66 -1.48
N PHE A 136 -8.71 -5.39 -1.59
CA PHE A 136 -9.27 -4.81 -2.81
C PHE A 136 -8.25 -3.93 -3.53
N TYR A 137 -8.36 -3.81 -4.85
CA TYR A 137 -7.61 -2.80 -5.62
C TYR A 137 -8.57 -1.79 -6.21
N GLU A 138 -8.29 -0.51 -5.94
CA GLU A 138 -9.07 0.62 -6.44
C GLU A 138 -8.28 1.35 -7.54
N PRO A 139 -8.57 1.10 -8.84
CA PRO A 139 -7.79 1.66 -9.94
C PRO A 139 -7.90 3.18 -10.07
N ARG A 140 -8.95 3.81 -9.51
CA ARG A 140 -9.17 5.26 -9.53
C ARG A 140 -8.32 5.99 -8.49
N ALA A 141 -7.85 5.29 -7.46
CA ALA A 141 -6.97 5.85 -6.43
C ALA A 141 -5.53 5.99 -6.96
N ILE A 142 -5.28 7.02 -7.76
CA ILE A 142 -3.98 7.24 -8.40
C ILE A 142 -2.99 7.83 -7.40
N CYS A 143 -1.77 7.30 -7.42
CA CYS A 143 -0.61 7.86 -6.73
C CYS A 143 0.52 8.10 -7.73
N TRP A 144 1.17 9.25 -7.67
CA TRP A 144 2.29 9.61 -8.53
C TRP A 144 3.60 9.45 -7.79
N ILE A 145 4.46 8.53 -8.24
CA ILE A 145 5.80 8.34 -7.67
C ILE A 145 6.75 9.35 -8.33
N LEU A 146 7.43 10.14 -7.50
CA LEU A 146 8.51 11.03 -7.91
C LEU A 146 9.83 10.25 -7.91
N MET A 147 10.40 10.01 -9.08
CA MET A 147 11.72 9.37 -9.17
C MET A 147 12.82 10.40 -8.96
N PRO A 148 13.85 10.11 -8.15
CA PRO A 148 15.05 10.94 -8.13
C PRO A 148 15.73 10.92 -9.51
N GLU A 149 15.98 12.10 -10.07
CA GLU A 149 16.58 12.23 -11.41
C GLU A 149 18.12 12.11 -11.39
N THR A 150 18.73 12.06 -10.21
CA THR A 150 20.18 12.03 -10.03
C THR A 150 20.62 10.86 -9.15
N LEU A 151 21.53 10.03 -9.69
CA LEU A 151 22.39 9.15 -8.88
C LEU A 151 23.45 10.04 -8.23
N LYS A 152 23.46 10.14 -6.90
CA LYS A 152 24.63 10.59 -6.16
C LYS A 152 25.18 9.41 -5.38
#